data_AF-A0AAV9KYZ0-F1
#
_entry.id   AF-A0AAV9KYZ0-F1
#
_cell.length_a   1.000
_cell.length_b   1.000
_cell.length_c   1.000
_cell.angle_alpha   90.00
_cell.angle_beta   90.00
_cell.angle_gamma   90.00
#
_symmetry.space_group_name_H-M   'P 1'
#
loop_
_entity.id
_entity.type
_entity.pdbx_description
1 polymer ?
#
loop_
_entity_poly.entity_id
_entity_poly.type
_entity_poly.pdbx_seq_one_letter_code
_entity_poly.pdbx_strand_id
1 'polypeptide(L)'
;MTTYSSSSSLGTTLILCLIITSLITPSTSNYLSQMCIKSKSPRFCLQVFGLNPHRRPYELTREAINLAFSNASQTKTKIHAFLDQTNDDNLKTIYNLCLDYYQSAIDVLTHAEEYYLKEGQYSNVHAIGKSVQIASFYCEKGFQTIPGYAYSSTLSKDNDNLENFGNIIVSAVNLLFNSP
;
A
#
# COMPACT_ATOMS: atom_id res chain seq x y z
N MET A 1 -67.11 -9.43 -40.32
CA MET A 1 -65.76 -8.81 -40.26
C MET A 1 -65.44 -8.57 -38.81
N THR A 2 -64.35 -9.17 -38.34
CA THR A 2 -63.97 -9.35 -36.93
C THR A 2 -63.41 -8.08 -36.29
N THR A 3 -63.76 -7.88 -35.02
CA THR A 3 -63.28 -6.81 -34.14
C THR A 3 -61.92 -7.14 -33.51
N TYR A 4 -61.17 -6.08 -33.19
CA TYR A 4 -59.82 -6.04 -32.63
C TYR A 4 -59.63 -6.79 -31.30
N SER A 5 -58.39 -7.24 -31.05
CA SER A 5 -57.65 -6.94 -29.81
C SER A 5 -56.19 -7.36 -29.95
N SER A 6 -55.27 -6.40 -30.09
CA SER A 6 -53.83 -6.60 -29.98
C SER A 6 -53.33 -5.86 -28.75
N SER A 7 -53.45 -6.49 -27.58
CA SER A 7 -53.01 -5.99 -26.28
C SER A 7 -51.99 -6.95 -25.66
N SER A 8 -50.75 -6.96 -26.15
CA SER A 8 -49.70 -7.76 -25.50
C SER A 8 -48.26 -7.32 -25.79
N SER A 9 -48.00 -6.02 -25.97
CA SER A 9 -46.64 -5.50 -26.25
C SER A 9 -45.95 -4.86 -25.02
N LEU A 10 -46.73 -4.36 -24.04
CA LEU A 10 -46.19 -3.66 -22.87
C LEU A 10 -45.74 -4.61 -21.75
N GLY A 11 -46.40 -5.76 -21.58
CA GLY A 11 -46.05 -6.73 -20.53
C GLY A 11 -44.74 -7.47 -20.83
N THR A 12 -44.49 -7.82 -22.08
CA THR A 12 -43.27 -8.50 -22.53
C THR A 12 -42.03 -7.62 -22.45
N THR A 13 -42.16 -6.32 -22.71
CA THR A 13 -41.06 -5.34 -22.55
C THR A 13 -40.71 -5.08 -21.09
N LEU A 14 -41.71 -4.99 -20.20
CA LEU A 14 -41.49 -4.86 -18.75
C LEU A 14 -40.80 -6.10 -18.14
N ILE A 15 -41.19 -7.30 -18.57
CA ILE A 15 -40.57 -8.55 -18.11
C ILE A 15 -39.11 -8.64 -18.59
N LEU A 16 -38.80 -8.24 -19.83
CA LEU A 16 -37.43 -8.19 -20.32
C LEU A 16 -36.56 -7.18 -19.54
N CYS A 17 -37.08 -6.00 -19.22
CA CYS A 17 -36.34 -5.00 -18.43
C CYS A 17 -36.04 -5.45 -17.00
N LEU A 18 -36.95 -6.21 -16.37
CA LEU A 18 -36.75 -6.78 -15.03
C LEU A 18 -35.69 -7.91 -15.04
N ILE A 19 -35.59 -8.68 -16.12
CA ILE A 19 -34.55 -9.72 -16.28
C ILE A 19 -33.17 -9.08 -16.50
N ILE A 20 -33.09 -8.00 -17.29
CA ILE A 20 -31.81 -7.30 -17.54
C ILE A 20 -31.28 -6.61 -16.27
N THR A 21 -32.15 -6.04 -15.44
CA THR A 21 -31.75 -5.41 -14.17
C THR A 21 -31.34 -6.41 -13.08
N SER A 22 -31.89 -7.63 -13.10
CA SER A 22 -31.49 -8.71 -12.16
C SER A 22 -30.21 -9.44 -12.55
N LEU A 23 -29.72 -9.25 -13.80
CA LEU A 23 -28.41 -9.74 -14.27
C LEU A 23 -27.25 -8.76 -14.02
N ILE A 24 -27.54 -7.53 -13.57
CA ILE A 24 -26.50 -6.61 -13.10
C ILE A 24 -26.14 -7.02 -11.67
N THR A 25 -25.39 -8.12 -11.54
CA THR A 25 -24.61 -8.34 -10.33
C THR A 25 -23.69 -7.13 -10.18
N PRO A 26 -23.72 -6.39 -9.05
CA PRO A 26 -22.70 -5.39 -8.77
C PRO A 26 -21.36 -6.07 -8.97
N SER A 27 -20.49 -5.53 -9.82
CA SER A 27 -19.12 -6.05 -9.87
C SER A 27 -18.61 -5.96 -8.43
N THR A 28 -18.28 -7.09 -7.82
CA THR A 28 -17.65 -7.07 -6.51
C THR A 28 -16.39 -6.25 -6.70
N SER A 29 -16.40 -5.04 -6.13
CA SER A 29 -15.31 -4.09 -6.26
C SER A 29 -14.00 -4.80 -5.95
N ASN A 30 -13.13 -4.96 -6.96
CA ASN A 30 -11.81 -5.51 -6.75
C ASN A 30 -10.94 -4.41 -6.11
N TYR A 31 -11.08 -4.27 -4.80
CA TYR A 31 -10.39 -3.26 -4.00
C TYR A 31 -8.87 -3.39 -4.13
N LEU A 32 -8.35 -4.62 -4.23
CA LEU A 32 -6.93 -4.86 -4.46
C LEU A 32 -6.45 -4.23 -5.78
N SER A 33 -7.19 -4.44 -6.87
CA SER A 33 -6.87 -3.82 -8.16
C SER A 33 -6.94 -2.30 -8.08
N GLN A 34 -7.98 -1.74 -7.45
CA GLN A 34 -8.11 -0.29 -7.28
C GLN A 34 -6.98 0.31 -6.44
N MET A 35 -6.59 -0.35 -5.36
CA MET A 35 -5.45 0.02 -4.52
C MET A 35 -4.15 -0.01 -5.33
N CYS A 36 -3.88 -1.11 -6.04
CA CYS A 36 -2.61 -1.30 -6.73
C CYS A 36 -2.45 -0.37 -7.94
N ILE A 37 -3.51 -0.10 -8.71
CA ILE A 37 -3.45 0.86 -9.84
C ILE A 37 -3.12 2.28 -9.35
N LYS A 38 -3.58 2.65 -8.14
CA LYS A 38 -3.27 3.93 -7.52
C LYS A 38 -1.90 3.95 -6.82
N SER A 39 -1.22 2.81 -6.70
CA SER A 39 0.12 2.75 -6.12
C SER A 39 1.18 3.19 -7.13
N LYS A 40 2.32 3.69 -6.64
CA LYS A 40 3.51 4.06 -7.43
C LYS A 40 4.05 2.86 -8.20
N SER A 41 3.90 1.65 -7.68
CA SER A 41 4.35 0.42 -8.32
C SER A 41 3.25 -0.65 -8.31
N PRO A 42 2.33 -0.63 -9.31
CA PRO A 42 1.22 -1.57 -9.38
C PRO A 42 1.67 -3.04 -9.41
N ARG A 43 2.76 -3.33 -10.12
CA ARG A 43 3.34 -4.68 -10.19
C ARG A 43 3.84 -5.15 -8.83
N PHE A 44 4.56 -4.31 -8.11
CA PHE A 44 5.04 -4.64 -6.77
C PHE A 44 3.87 -4.87 -5.81
N CYS A 45 2.86 -3.99 -5.85
CA CYS A 45 1.65 -4.13 -5.05
C CYS A 45 0.95 -5.48 -5.27
N LEU A 46 0.69 -5.85 -6.53
CA LEU A 46 0.08 -7.14 -6.86
C LEU A 46 0.96 -8.33 -6.45
N GLN A 47 2.28 -8.19 -6.58
CA GLN A 47 3.23 -9.24 -6.20
C GLN A 47 3.19 -9.52 -4.69
N VAL A 48 3.21 -8.48 -3.84
CA VAL A 48 3.30 -8.66 -2.38
C VAL A 48 1.96 -9.06 -1.75
N PHE A 49 0.84 -8.68 -2.35
CA PHE A 49 -0.49 -9.09 -1.90
C PHE A 49 -0.92 -10.44 -2.48
N GLY A 50 -0.37 -10.86 -3.63
CA GLY A 50 -0.89 -11.98 -4.40
C GLY A 50 -2.28 -11.71 -5.00
N LEU A 51 -2.75 -12.60 -5.86
CA LEU A 51 -4.04 -12.47 -6.54
C LEU A 51 -5.18 -13.01 -5.67
N ASN A 52 -5.69 -12.19 -4.74
CA ASN A 52 -6.94 -12.48 -4.03
C ASN A 52 -7.88 -11.25 -4.09
N PRO A 53 -8.96 -11.31 -4.88
CA PRO A 53 -9.84 -10.17 -5.13
C PRO A 53 -10.84 -9.88 -4.00
N HIS A 54 -10.98 -10.76 -3.00
CA HIS A 54 -12.07 -10.69 -2.02
C HIS A 54 -11.74 -9.93 -0.72
N ARG A 55 -10.57 -9.28 -0.64
CA ARG A 55 -10.18 -8.50 0.54
C ARG A 55 -10.87 -7.15 0.59
N ARG A 56 -11.43 -6.81 1.75
CA ARG A 56 -12.05 -5.50 2.02
C ARG A 56 -10.97 -4.42 2.22
N PRO A 57 -11.31 -3.12 2.02
CA PRO A 57 -10.37 -2.01 2.21
C PRO A 57 -9.63 -2.02 3.55
N TYR A 58 -10.33 -2.34 4.64
CA TYR A 58 -9.74 -2.44 5.97
C TYR A 58 -8.66 -3.53 6.05
N GLU A 59 -8.96 -4.72 5.53
CA GLU A 59 -8.04 -5.86 5.51
C GLU A 59 -6.81 -5.56 4.66
N LEU A 60 -7.01 -4.92 3.50
CA LEU A 60 -5.91 -4.50 2.63
C LEU A 60 -4.99 -3.48 3.32
N THR A 61 -5.56 -2.53 4.05
CA THR A 61 -4.81 -1.49 4.76
C THR A 61 -4.02 -2.09 5.93
N ARG A 62 -4.65 -2.98 6.70
CA ARG A 62 -4.00 -3.74 7.78
C ARG A 62 -2.84 -4.58 7.25
N GLU A 63 -3.05 -5.30 6.17
CA GLU A 63 -2.01 -6.12 5.54
C GLU A 63 -0.86 -5.27 4.98
N ALA A 64 -1.16 -4.11 4.38
CA ALA A 64 -0.13 -3.17 3.91
C ALA A 64 0.78 -2.68 5.05
N ILE A 65 0.18 -2.33 6.20
CA ILE A 65 0.92 -1.93 7.41
C ILE A 65 1.85 -3.06 7.87
N ASN A 66 1.33 -4.29 7.95
CA ASN A 66 2.10 -5.44 8.42
C ASN A 66 3.24 -5.81 7.47
N LEU A 67 3.02 -5.74 6.15
CA LEU A 67 4.06 -5.96 5.15
C LEU A 67 5.16 -4.90 5.23
N ALA A 68 4.79 -3.62 5.39
CA ALA A 68 5.74 -2.53 5.60
C ALA A 68 6.57 -2.73 6.87
N PHE A 69 5.92 -3.10 7.98
CA PHE A 69 6.59 -3.36 9.25
C PHE A 69 7.60 -4.51 9.14
N SER A 70 7.18 -5.61 8.52
CA SER A 70 8.04 -6.78 8.30
C SER A 70 9.24 -6.43 7.42
N ASN A 71 9.02 -5.70 6.33
CA ASN A 71 10.09 -5.25 5.45
C ASN A 71 11.07 -4.31 6.18
N ALA A 72 10.57 -3.30 6.90
CA ALA A 72 11.41 -2.38 7.66
C ALA A 72 12.26 -3.11 8.72
N SER A 73 11.67 -4.06 9.43
CA SER A 73 12.36 -4.86 10.45
C SER A 73 13.46 -5.74 9.86
N GLN A 74 13.18 -6.39 8.71
CA GLN A 74 14.17 -7.20 8.00
C GLN A 74 15.32 -6.35 7.48
N THR A 75 15.02 -5.19 6.89
CA THR A 75 16.07 -4.29 6.40
C THR A 75 16.88 -3.69 7.54
N LYS A 76 16.26 -3.33 8.67
CA LYS A 76 17.01 -2.90 9.88
C LYS A 76 18.02 -3.97 10.32
N THR A 77 17.61 -5.23 10.33
CA THR A 77 18.50 -6.37 10.64
C THR A 77 19.66 -6.48 9.64
N LYS A 78 19.36 -6.29 8.34
CA LYS A 78 20.39 -6.26 7.28
C LYS A 78 21.37 -5.10 7.46
N ILE A 79 20.89 -3.91 7.86
CA ILE A 79 21.75 -2.74 8.12
C ILE A 79 22.70 -3.02 9.29
N HIS A 80 22.23 -3.64 10.37
CA HIS A 80 23.10 -4.08 11.46
C HIS A 80 24.22 -5.01 10.96
N ALA A 81 23.89 -6.00 10.12
CA ALA A 81 24.91 -6.88 9.54
C ALA A 81 25.94 -6.12 8.69
N PHE A 82 25.52 -5.12 7.91
CA PHE A 82 26.44 -4.28 7.14
C PHE A 82 27.32 -3.40 8.02
N LEU A 83 26.77 -2.88 9.12
CA LEU A 83 27.50 -2.09 10.11
C LEU A 83 28.60 -2.93 10.78
N ASP A 84 28.30 -4.18 11.14
CA ASP A 84 29.27 -5.09 11.78
C ASP A 84 30.40 -5.53 10.83
N GLN A 85 30.13 -5.54 9.53
CA GLN A 85 31.09 -6.01 8.51
C GLN A 85 32.00 -4.91 7.94
N THR A 86 31.62 -3.64 8.09
CA THR A 86 32.38 -2.53 7.50
C THR A 86 33.44 -1.97 8.44
N ASN A 87 34.63 -1.71 7.90
CA ASN A 87 35.68 -0.95 8.59
C ASN A 87 35.71 0.53 8.18
N ASP A 88 34.93 0.94 7.18
CA ASP A 88 34.84 2.33 6.71
C ASP A 88 33.93 3.14 7.65
N ASP A 89 34.51 4.13 8.34
CA ASP A 89 33.81 4.98 9.32
C ASP A 89 32.73 5.88 8.69
N ASN A 90 32.90 6.27 7.42
CA ASN A 90 31.86 6.99 6.67
C ASN A 90 30.66 6.08 6.42
N LEU A 91 30.91 4.82 6.02
CA LEU A 91 29.82 3.84 5.87
C LEU A 91 29.15 3.52 7.21
N LYS A 92 29.89 3.44 8.32
CA LYS A 92 29.28 3.30 9.66
C LYS A 92 28.34 4.45 9.98
N THR A 93 28.76 5.69 9.67
CA THR A 93 27.93 6.88 9.87
C THR A 93 26.64 6.80 9.05
N ILE A 94 26.73 6.41 7.77
CA ILE A 94 25.57 6.25 6.89
C ILE A 94 24.64 5.13 7.39
N TYR A 95 25.18 3.98 7.79
CA TYR A 95 24.36 2.87 8.28
C TYR A 95 23.66 3.21 9.60
N ASN A 96 24.31 3.92 10.52
CA ASN A 96 23.65 4.40 11.74
C ASN A 96 22.50 5.37 11.42
N LEU A 97 22.70 6.31 10.49
CA LEU A 97 21.63 7.19 10.03
C LEU A 97 20.44 6.39 9.45
N CYS A 98 20.73 5.36 8.64
CA CYS A 98 19.70 4.47 8.13
C CYS A 98 18.98 3.70 9.25
N LEU A 99 19.70 3.21 10.28
CA LEU A 99 19.08 2.56 11.43
C LEU A 99 18.07 3.47 12.13
N ASP A 100 18.39 4.76 12.29
CA ASP A 100 17.48 5.73 12.90
C ASP A 100 16.20 5.91 12.07
N TYR A 101 16.32 6.04 10.75
CA TYR A 101 15.16 6.16 9.87
C TYR A 101 14.30 4.88 9.84
N TYR A 102 14.93 3.71 9.77
CA TYR A 102 14.20 2.44 9.80
C TYR A 102 13.55 2.20 11.16
N GLN A 103 14.19 2.58 12.27
CA GLN A 103 13.56 2.53 13.60
C GLN A 103 12.36 3.46 13.67
N SER A 104 12.49 4.70 13.20
CA SER A 104 11.38 5.65 13.14
C SER A 104 10.19 5.11 12.34
N ALA A 105 10.45 4.47 11.19
CA ALA A 105 9.42 3.80 10.40
C ALA A 105 8.74 2.64 11.16
N ILE A 106 9.52 1.81 11.85
CA ILE A 106 9.02 0.71 12.68
C ILE A 106 8.13 1.22 13.81
N ASP A 107 8.54 2.29 14.51
CA ASP A 107 7.80 2.85 15.64
C ASP A 107 6.41 3.34 15.22
N VAL A 108 6.33 4.07 14.10
CA VAL A 108 5.04 4.58 13.60
C VAL A 108 4.15 3.46 13.05
N LEU A 109 4.74 2.38 12.53
CA LEU A 109 4.01 1.22 12.01
C LEU A 109 3.48 0.31 13.11
N THR A 110 4.25 0.10 14.18
CA THR A 110 3.92 -0.80 15.31
C THR A 110 2.54 -0.51 15.88
N HIS A 111 2.17 0.76 15.93
CA HIS A 111 0.95 1.23 16.56
C HIS A 111 -0.15 1.64 15.58
N ALA A 112 0.11 1.52 14.27
CA ALA A 112 -0.76 2.04 13.23
C ALA A 112 -2.14 1.37 13.20
N GLU A 113 -2.17 0.04 13.35
CA GLU A 113 -3.43 -0.71 13.36
C GLU A 113 -4.27 -0.36 14.59
N GLU A 114 -3.67 -0.45 15.78
CA GLU A 114 -4.38 -0.36 17.06
C GLU A 114 -4.90 1.04 17.35
N TYR A 115 -4.07 2.08 17.19
CA TYR A 115 -4.45 3.43 17.60
C TYR A 115 -5.08 4.27 16.50
N TYR A 116 -4.92 3.89 15.23
CA TYR A 116 -5.41 4.72 14.12
C TYR A 116 -6.37 3.99 13.20
N LEU A 117 -6.04 2.79 12.73
CA LEU A 117 -6.89 2.09 11.77
C LEU A 117 -8.20 1.61 12.40
N LYS A 118 -8.16 0.99 13.58
CA LYS A 118 -9.36 0.54 14.32
C LYS A 118 -10.25 1.70 14.75
N GLU A 119 -9.65 2.81 15.15
CA GLU A 119 -10.34 4.02 15.61
C GLU A 119 -10.88 4.89 14.45
N GLY A 120 -10.76 4.43 13.20
CA GLY A 120 -11.24 5.18 12.03
C GLY A 120 -10.41 6.44 11.71
N GLN A 121 -9.23 6.61 12.32
CA GLN A 121 -8.35 7.77 12.11
C GLN A 121 -7.50 7.60 10.84
N TYR A 122 -8.19 7.48 9.70
CA TYR A 122 -7.58 7.19 8.40
C TYR A 122 -6.56 8.25 7.95
N SER A 123 -6.72 9.52 8.37
CA SER A 123 -5.73 10.58 8.10
C SER A 123 -4.38 10.30 8.78
N ASN A 124 -4.39 9.71 9.97
CA ASN A 124 -3.16 9.34 10.68
C ASN A 124 -2.49 8.13 10.01
N VAL A 125 -3.27 7.13 9.56
CA VAL A 125 -2.74 6.01 8.77
C VAL A 125 -2.15 6.49 7.43
N HIS A 126 -2.80 7.46 6.78
CA HIS A 126 -2.26 8.08 5.57
C HIS A 126 -0.93 8.80 5.84
N ALA A 127 -0.85 9.56 6.94
CA ALA A 127 0.38 10.22 7.36
C ALA A 127 1.50 9.22 7.67
N ILE A 128 1.19 8.10 8.32
CA ILE A 128 2.16 7.00 8.56
C ILE A 128 2.74 6.48 7.24
N GLY A 129 1.88 6.20 6.25
CA GLY A 129 2.36 5.78 4.93
C GLY A 129 3.33 6.78 4.29
N LYS A 130 3.12 8.09 4.50
CA LYS A 130 4.05 9.16 4.07
C LYS A 130 5.33 9.18 4.89
N SER A 131 5.26 9.02 6.20
CA SER A 131 6.45 8.92 7.07
C SER A 131 7.36 7.75 6.67
N VAL A 132 6.77 6.60 6.30
CA VAL A 132 7.52 5.44 5.81
C VAL A 132 8.25 5.74 4.49
N GLN A 133 7.62 6.46 3.56
CA GLN A 133 8.27 6.94 2.32
C GLN A 133 9.42 7.91 2.61
N ILE A 134 9.25 8.79 3.60
CA ILE A 134 10.28 9.77 4.00
C ILE A 134 11.49 9.06 4.62
N ALA A 135 11.27 8.08 5.48
CA ALA A 135 12.33 7.30 6.11
C ALA A 135 13.21 6.60 5.06
N SER A 136 12.61 5.95 4.07
CA SER A 136 13.36 5.28 3.01
C SER A 136 14.14 6.28 2.14
N PHE A 137 13.54 7.41 1.80
CA PHE A 137 14.18 8.47 1.03
C PHE A 137 15.43 9.01 1.73
N TYR A 138 15.35 9.32 3.01
CA TYR A 138 16.50 9.90 3.71
C TYR A 138 17.60 8.90 4.02
N CYS A 139 17.27 7.61 4.24
CA CYS A 139 18.31 6.58 4.28
C CYS A 139 19.05 6.48 2.93
N GLU A 140 18.33 6.48 1.81
CA GLU A 140 18.96 6.43 0.48
C GLU A 140 19.84 7.66 0.22
N LYS A 141 19.37 8.85 0.63
CA LYS A 141 20.15 10.07 0.53
C LYS A 141 21.38 10.09 1.44
N GLY A 142 21.38 9.33 2.53
CA GLY A 142 22.53 9.11 3.40
C GLY A 142 23.82 8.82 2.64
N PHE A 143 23.76 7.95 1.62
CA PHE A 143 24.92 7.54 0.83
C PHE A 143 25.54 8.66 -0.04
N GLN A 144 24.85 9.80 -0.16
CA GLN A 144 25.28 10.97 -0.93
C GLN A 144 25.64 12.16 -0.04
N THR A 145 25.55 12.03 1.29
CA THR A 145 25.63 13.18 2.21
C THR A 145 27.05 13.56 2.65
N ILE A 146 28.03 12.67 2.47
CA ILE A 146 29.40 12.91 2.93
C ILE A 146 30.18 13.67 1.85
N PRO A 147 30.62 14.92 2.10
CA PRO A 147 31.35 15.69 1.11
C PRO A 147 32.63 14.98 0.65
N GLY A 148 32.84 14.91 -0.66
CA GLY A 148 34.00 14.23 -1.25
C GLY A 148 33.85 12.71 -1.41
N TYR A 149 32.76 12.12 -0.92
CA TYR A 149 32.48 10.68 -1.02
C TYR A 149 31.05 10.44 -1.51
N ALA A 150 30.92 9.83 -2.70
CA ALA A 150 29.64 9.39 -3.23
C ALA A 150 29.61 7.85 -3.20
N TYR A 151 28.95 7.29 -2.19
CA TYR A 151 28.79 5.85 -2.08
C TYR A 151 27.64 5.40 -2.98
N SER A 152 27.84 4.27 -3.68
CA SER A 152 26.70 3.53 -4.20
C SER A 152 25.96 2.90 -3.03
N SER A 153 24.65 3.12 -2.95
CA SER A 153 23.85 2.59 -1.85
C SER A 153 23.76 1.06 -1.96
N THR A 154 24.19 0.38 -0.90
CA THR A 154 24.02 -1.07 -0.72
C THR A 154 22.58 -1.44 -0.35
N LEU A 155 21.72 -0.44 -0.16
CA LEU A 155 20.34 -0.54 0.32
C LEU A 155 19.32 -0.01 -0.69
N SER A 156 19.72 0.41 -1.91
CA SER A 156 18.78 1.03 -2.86
C SER A 156 17.52 0.20 -3.08
N LYS A 157 17.67 -1.12 -3.25
CA LYS A 157 16.51 -2.01 -3.44
C LYS A 157 15.62 -2.10 -2.21
N ASP A 158 16.20 -2.08 -1.02
CA ASP A 158 15.47 -2.13 0.24
C ASP A 158 14.72 -0.81 0.49
N ASN A 159 15.38 0.32 0.24
CA ASN A 159 14.79 1.66 0.34
C ASN A 159 13.66 1.84 -0.67
N ASP A 160 13.83 1.38 -1.91
CA ASP A 160 12.76 1.37 -2.92
C ASP A 160 11.56 0.53 -2.46
N ASN A 161 11.82 -0.65 -1.88
CA ASN A 161 10.75 -1.52 -1.40
C ASN A 161 9.98 -0.86 -0.24
N LEU A 162 10.68 -0.25 0.73
CA LEU A 162 10.05 0.44 1.85
C LEU A 162 9.23 1.66 1.37
N GLU A 163 9.76 2.42 0.40
CA GLU A 163 9.01 3.51 -0.23
C GLU A 163 7.71 3.00 -0.88
N ASN A 164 7.81 1.90 -1.63
CA ASN A 164 6.65 1.29 -2.28
C ASN A 164 5.62 0.79 -1.25
N PHE A 165 6.06 0.21 -0.13
CA PHE A 165 5.17 -0.19 0.95
C PHE A 165 4.46 1.02 1.59
N GLY A 166 5.18 2.10 1.89
CA GLY A 166 4.58 3.33 2.39
C GLY A 166 3.55 3.92 1.41
N ASN A 167 3.81 3.83 0.11
CA ASN A 167 2.86 4.23 -0.92
C ASN A 167 1.63 3.30 -0.99
N ILE A 168 1.80 1.99 -0.83
CA ILE A 168 0.68 1.05 -0.77
C ILE A 168 -0.21 1.33 0.43
N ILE A 169 0.36 1.64 1.61
CA ILE A 169 -0.43 2.06 2.79
C ILE A 169 -1.31 3.26 2.45
N VAL A 170 -0.75 4.29 1.80
CA VAL A 170 -1.49 5.47 1.34
C VAL A 170 -2.62 5.09 0.39
N SER A 171 -2.36 4.25 -0.61
CA SER A 171 -3.38 3.83 -1.57
C SER A 171 -4.45 2.94 -0.95
N ALA A 172 -4.10 2.11 0.03
CA ALA A 172 -5.01 1.23 0.74
C ALA A 172 -5.98 2.04 1.61
N VAL A 173 -5.46 2.94 2.44
CA VAL A 173 -6.29 3.78 3.32
C VAL A 173 -7.17 4.74 2.53
N ASN A 174 -6.74 5.15 1.33
CA ASN A 174 -7.57 5.95 0.42
C ASN A 174 -8.85 5.24 -0.03
N LEU A 175 -8.92 3.90 0.03
CA LEU A 175 -10.17 3.19 -0.20
C LEU A 175 -11.15 3.36 0.97
N LEU A 176 -10.66 3.54 2.19
CA LEU A 176 -11.48 3.73 3.39
C LEU A 176 -12.11 5.13 3.45
N PHE A 177 -11.41 6.17 2.98
CA PHE A 177 -11.99 7.51 2.83
C PHE A 177 -13.16 7.55 1.83
N ASN A 178 -13.14 6.67 0.83
CA ASN A 178 -14.12 6.62 -0.25
C ASN A 178 -15.15 5.49 -0.08
N SER A 179 -15.16 4.82 1.07
CA SER A 179 -16.15 3.79 1.37
C SER A 179 -17.42 4.46 1.93
N PRO A 180 -18.61 4.19 1.37
CA PRO A 180 -19.88 4.74 1.85
C PRO A 180 -20.29 4.20 3.22
#